data_AF-A0A537JZB5-F1
#
_entry.id   AF-A0A537JZB5-F1
#
_cell.length_a   1.000
_cell.length_b   1.000
_cell.length_c   1.000
_cell.angle_alpha   90.00
_cell.angle_beta   90.00
_cell.angle_gamma   90.00
#
_symmetry.space_group_name_H-M   'P 1'
#
loop_
_entity.id
_entity.type
_entity.pdbx_description
1 polymer ?
#
loop_
_entity_poly.entity_id
_entity_poly.type
_entity_poly.pdbx_seq_one_letter_code
_entity_poly.pdbx_strand_id
1 'polypeptide(L)'
;MRFLLKLLQWIYCMYALLLFIGIMLLLFPFILIASLFGNVTGGNMIYRLCMLWGDIWFPLIFIFHRNYYEQPLDKNKQYIFVGNHISYLDAPIIVKTLRQPIRA
;
A
#
# COMPACT_ATOMS: atom_id res chain seq x y z
N MET A 1 21.52 3.14 -26.44
CA MET A 1 20.15 3.34 -25.91
C MET A 1 19.80 2.42 -24.74
N ARG A 2 19.98 1.09 -24.84
CA ARG A 2 19.62 0.16 -23.75
C ARG A 2 20.33 0.43 -22.41
N PHE A 3 21.60 0.86 -22.44
CA PHE A 3 22.36 1.18 -21.23
C PHE A 3 21.81 2.41 -20.48
N LEU A 4 21.54 3.51 -21.20
CA LEU A 4 21.00 4.73 -20.61
C LEU A 4 19.62 4.50 -19.97
N LEU A 5 18.76 3.73 -20.64
CA LEU A 5 17.44 3.37 -20.11
C LEU A 5 17.56 2.51 -18.85
N LYS A 6 18.51 1.57 -18.80
CA LYS A 6 18.78 0.78 -17.59
C LYS A 6 19.29 1.63 -16.43
N LEU A 7 20.16 2.62 -16.71
CA LEU A 7 20.63 3.55 -15.69
C LEU A 7 19.48 4.39 -15.11
N LEU A 8 18.64 4.95 -15.98
CA LEU A 8 17.44 5.71 -15.56
C LEU A 8 16.47 4.84 -14.75
N GLN A 9 16.24 3.60 -15.18
CA GLN A 9 15.43 2.64 -14.44
C GLN A 9 15.99 2.38 -13.05
N TRP A 10 17.31 2.19 -12.93
CA TRP A 10 17.94 1.94 -11.64
C TRP A 10 17.83 3.14 -10.69
N ILE A 11 18.05 4.35 -11.21
CA ILE A 11 17.85 5.61 -10.46
C ILE A 11 16.40 5.72 -9.98
N TYR A 12 15.43 5.46 -10.87
CA TYR A 12 14.01 5.47 -10.53
C TYR A 12 13.66 4.43 -9.45
N CYS A 13 14.16 3.20 -9.57
CA CYS A 13 13.94 2.16 -8.56
C CYS A 13 14.52 2.56 -7.20
N MET A 14 15.73 3.14 -7.19
CA MET A 14 16.35 3.61 -5.95
C MET A 14 15.55 4.76 -5.32
N TYR A 15 15.13 5.73 -6.13
CA TYR A 15 14.24 6.80 -5.72
C TYR A 15 12.93 6.27 -5.10
N ALA A 16 12.26 5.33 -5.78
CA ALA A 16 11.02 4.74 -5.32
C ALA A 16 11.21 3.98 -3.99
N LEU A 17 12.31 3.23 -3.85
CA LEU A 17 12.65 2.49 -2.63
C LEU A 17 12.98 3.42 -1.45
N LEU A 18 13.75 4.48 -1.69
CA LEU A 18 14.08 5.45 -0.65
C LEU A 18 12.83 6.17 -0.14
N LEU A 19 11.92 6.57 -1.04
CA LEU A 19 10.63 7.13 -0.65
C LEU A 19 9.76 6.11 0.10
N PHE A 20 9.73 4.85 -0.35
CA PHE A 20 9.00 3.78 0.32
C PHE A 20 9.41 3.68 1.78
N ILE A 21 10.72 3.55 2.02
CA ILE A 21 11.31 3.39 3.36
C ILE A 21 11.11 4.67 4.17
N GLY A 22 11.37 5.84 3.60
CA GLY A 22 11.23 7.13 4.29
C GLY A 22 9.81 7.37 4.80
N ILE A 23 8.79 7.16 3.97
CA ILE A 23 7.39 7.33 4.38
C ILE A 23 6.99 6.24 5.40
N MET A 24 7.46 5.00 5.23
CA MET A 24 7.17 3.92 6.17
C MET A 24 7.75 4.23 7.56
N LEU A 25 9.01 4.67 7.64
CA LEU A 25 9.65 5.05 8.90
C LEU A 25 8.96 6.25 9.56
N LEU A 26 8.46 7.21 8.77
CA LEU A 26 7.68 8.33 9.30
C LEU A 26 6.35 7.87 9.91
N LEU A 27 5.69 6.89 9.30
CA LEU A 27 4.40 6.36 9.78
C LEU A 27 4.56 5.32 10.90
N PHE A 28 5.71 4.66 10.98
CA PHE A 28 6.02 3.64 11.97
C PHE A 28 5.73 4.03 13.44
N PRO A 29 6.11 5.22 13.95
CA PRO A 29 5.75 5.60 15.33
C PRO A 29 4.24 5.63 15.56
N PHE A 30 3.45 6.05 14.57
CA PHE A 30 1.99 6.04 14.66
C PHE A 30 1.41 4.62 14.61
N ILE A 31 2.05 3.71 13.87
CA ILE A 31 1.69 2.29 13.85
C ILE A 31 1.94 1.67 15.23
N LEU A 32 3.06 1.99 15.89
CA LEU A 32 3.36 1.54 17.24
C LEU A 32 2.35 2.09 18.26
N ILE A 33 1.96 3.36 18.14
CA ILE A 33 0.91 3.93 19.00
C ILE A 33 -0.42 3.21 18.74
N ALA A 34 -0.77 2.98 17.47
CA ALA A 34 -2.00 2.29 17.10
C ALA A 34 -2.07 0.86 17.65
N SER A 35 -0.94 0.13 17.72
CA SER A 35 -0.94 -1.25 18.22
C SER A 35 -1.29 -1.37 19.71
N LEU A 36 -1.19 -0.27 20.48
CA LEU A 36 -1.58 -0.22 21.90
C LEU A 36 -3.10 -0.22 22.11
N PHE A 37 -3.90 0.04 21.08
CA PHE A 37 -5.38 0.14 21.16
C PHE A 37 -6.09 -1.21 20.95
N GLY A 38 -5.38 -2.33 21.16
CA GLY A 38 -5.92 -3.69 21.06
C GLY A 38 -6.13 -4.18 19.63
N ASN A 39 -6.52 -5.45 19.49
CA ASN A 39 -6.47 -6.17 18.22
C ASN A 39 -7.44 -5.62 17.16
N VAL A 40 -8.64 -5.19 17.56
CA VAL A 40 -9.68 -4.73 16.62
C VAL A 40 -9.47 -3.25 16.26
N THR A 41 -9.48 -2.38 17.26
CA THR A 41 -9.37 -0.93 17.04
C THR A 41 -7.98 -0.55 16.55
N GLY A 42 -6.93 -1.06 17.21
CA GLY A 42 -5.55 -0.88 16.79
C GLY A 42 -5.28 -1.44 15.39
N GLY A 43 -5.73 -2.67 15.11
CA GLY A 43 -5.62 -3.27 13.77
C GLY A 43 -6.27 -2.41 12.68
N ASN A 44 -7.48 -1.91 12.92
CA ASN A 44 -8.17 -1.00 11.99
C ASN A 44 -7.40 0.31 11.79
N MET A 45 -6.79 0.86 12.84
CA MET A 45 -5.96 2.08 12.76
C MET A 45 -4.69 1.82 11.94
N ILE A 46 -4.00 0.70 12.17
CA ILE A 46 -2.82 0.30 11.41
C ILE A 46 -3.17 0.18 9.92
N TYR A 47 -4.27 -0.48 9.57
CA TYR A 47 -4.72 -0.55 8.17
C TYR A 47 -4.97 0.83 7.56
N ARG A 48 -5.55 1.78 8.31
CA ARG A 48 -5.72 3.16 7.84
C ARG A 48 -4.40 3.87 7.59
N LEU A 49 -3.40 3.67 8.45
CA LEU A 49 -2.05 4.20 8.25
C LEU A 49 -1.39 3.57 7.01
N CYS A 50 -1.56 2.28 6.78
CA CYS A 50 -1.06 1.62 5.58
C CYS A 50 -1.78 2.11 4.30
N MET A 51 -3.09 2.39 4.37
CA MET A 51 -3.81 3.03 3.26
C MET A 51 -3.27 4.42 2.96
N LEU A 52 -3.03 5.24 4.00
CA LEU A 52 -2.43 6.56 3.85
C LEU A 52 -1.02 6.48 3.24
N TRP A 53 -0.22 5.52 3.70
CA TRP A 53 1.10 5.26 3.16
C TRP A 53 1.04 4.99 1.65
N GLY A 54 0.15 4.10 1.19
CA GLY A 54 -0.06 3.85 -0.23
C GLY A 54 -0.58 5.09 -0.98
N ASP A 55 -1.48 5.86 -0.38
CA ASP A 55 -2.01 7.09 -0.98
C ASP A 55 -0.95 8.16 -1.22
N ILE A 56 0.09 8.20 -0.40
CA ILE A 56 1.22 9.12 -0.55
C ILE A 56 2.27 8.54 -1.51
N TRP A 57 2.66 7.28 -1.33
CA TRP A 57 3.79 6.70 -2.05
C TRP A 57 3.54 6.54 -3.56
N PHE A 58 2.39 5.98 -3.95
CA PHE A 58 2.04 5.74 -5.36
C PHE A 58 2.14 6.99 -6.26
N PRO A 59 1.50 8.13 -5.94
CA PRO A 59 1.62 9.32 -6.78
C PRO A 59 3.04 9.91 -6.79
N LEU A 60 3.81 9.80 -5.69
CA LEU A 60 5.19 10.30 -5.64
C LEU A 60 6.14 9.51 -6.56
N ILE A 61 5.84 8.24 -6.82
CA ILE A 61 6.56 7.43 -7.81
C ILE A 61 5.89 7.44 -9.18
N PHE A 62 4.92 8.34 -9.41
CA PHE A 62 4.20 8.48 -10.67
C PHE A 62 3.40 7.23 -11.10
N ILE A 63 2.97 6.40 -10.15
CA ILE A 63 2.07 5.27 -10.42
C ILE A 63 0.66 5.62 -9.93
N PHE A 64 -0.30 5.67 -10.86
CA PHE A 64 -1.68 6.02 -10.54
C PHE A 64 -2.57 4.76 -10.53
N HIS A 65 -2.73 4.19 -9.34
CA HIS A 65 -3.58 3.02 -9.12
C HIS A 65 -5.05 3.29 -9.45
N ARG A 66 -5.70 2.37 -10.17
CA ARG A 66 -7.14 2.41 -10.47
C ARG A 66 -7.77 1.06 -10.16
N ASN A 67 -8.91 1.08 -9.47
CA ASN A 67 -9.73 -0.10 -9.26
C ASN A 67 -10.83 -0.14 -10.32
N TYR A 68 -10.97 -1.28 -10.97
CA TYR A 68 -12.10 -1.58 -11.85
C TYR A 68 -12.99 -2.57 -11.13
N TYR A 69 -14.28 -2.28 -11.09
CA TYR A 69 -15.27 -3.10 -10.40
C TYR A 69 -16.35 -3.51 -11.41
N GLU A 70 -16.64 -4.80 -11.50
CA GLU A 70 -17.84 -5.28 -12.20
C GLU A 70 -19.11 -4.92 -11.43
N GLN A 71 -19.01 -4.98 -10.10
CA GLN A 71 -20.04 -4.51 -9.16
C GLN A 71 -19.37 -3.77 -7.99
N PRO A 72 -19.91 -2.63 -7.53
CA PRO A 72 -19.37 -1.92 -6.38
C PRO A 72 -19.39 -2.80 -5.12
N LEU A 73 -18.32 -2.71 -4.34
CA LEU A 73 -18.13 -3.47 -3.12
C LEU A 73 -18.97 -2.90 -1.96
N ASP A 74 -19.79 -3.74 -1.33
CA ASP A 74 -20.57 -3.37 -0.14
C ASP A 74 -19.74 -3.55 1.13
N LYS A 75 -19.28 -2.46 1.73
CA LYS A 75 -18.40 -2.48 2.91
C LYS A 75 -19.02 -3.10 4.16
N ASN A 76 -20.33 -3.39 4.16
CA ASN A 76 -21.02 -4.05 5.28
C ASN A 76 -21.04 -5.58 5.16
N LYS A 77 -20.54 -6.13 4.06
CA LYS A 77 -20.47 -7.57 3.81
C LYS A 77 -19.05 -8.10 3.94
N GLN A 78 -18.94 -9.36 4.32
CA GLN A 78 -17.68 -10.08 4.36
C GLN A 78 -17.37 -10.66 2.99
N TYR A 79 -16.11 -10.55 2.57
CA TYR A 79 -15.63 -11.05 1.29
C TYR A 79 -14.32 -11.80 1.48
N ILE A 80 -14.09 -12.80 0.64
CA ILE A 80 -12.78 -13.40 0.45
C ILE A 80 -12.20 -12.80 -0.83
N PHE A 81 -11.14 -12.02 -0.69
CA PHE A 81 -10.41 -11.47 -1.85
C PHE A 81 -9.33 -12.47 -2.27
N VAL A 82 -9.43 -12.95 -3.50
CA VAL A 82 -8.42 -13.85 -4.09
C VAL A 82 -7.63 -13.05 -5.12
N GLY A 83 -6.37 -12.77 -4.80
CA GLY A 83 -5.41 -12.15 -5.71
C GLY A 83 -4.38 -13.15 -6.21
N ASN A 84 -3.80 -12.89 -7.37
CA ASN A 84 -2.55 -13.55 -7.75
C ASN A 84 -1.38 -12.99 -6.90
N HIS A 85 -0.24 -13.68 -6.91
CA HIS A 85 0.98 -13.20 -6.26
C HIS A 85 2.13 -13.23 -7.25
N ILE A 86 2.50 -12.06 -7.76
CA ILE A 86 3.48 -11.92 -8.86
C ILE A 86 4.57 -10.88 -8.58
N SER A 87 4.39 -10.05 -7.54
CA SER A 87 5.30 -8.95 -7.28
C SER A 87 5.39 -8.57 -5.80
N TYR A 88 6.53 -8.03 -5.39
CA TYR A 88 6.65 -7.34 -4.11
C TYR A 88 5.73 -6.10 -4.01
N LEU A 89 5.28 -5.56 -5.15
CA LEU A 89 4.29 -4.49 -5.21
C LEU A 89 2.88 -4.93 -4.78
N ASP A 90 2.63 -6.24 -4.63
CA ASP A 90 1.29 -6.73 -4.26
C ASP A 90 0.86 -6.20 -2.89
N ALA A 91 1.79 -6.09 -1.93
CA ALA A 91 1.51 -5.54 -0.60
C ALA A 91 1.01 -4.07 -0.63
N PRO A 92 1.72 -3.11 -1.26
CA PRO A 92 1.19 -1.75 -1.42
C PRO A 92 -0.06 -1.68 -2.29
N ILE A 93 -0.22 -2.56 -3.28
CA ILE A 93 -1.43 -2.60 -4.11
C ILE A 93 -2.65 -3.01 -3.28
N ILE A 94 -2.54 -3.99 -2.39
CA ILE A 94 -3.66 -4.46 -1.55
C ILE A 94 -4.30 -3.30 -0.77
N VAL A 95 -3.50 -2.42 -0.17
CA VAL A 95 -4.02 -1.28 0.61
C VAL A 95 -4.61 -0.16 -0.26
N LYS A 96 -4.30 -0.13 -1.57
CA LYS A 96 -4.96 0.76 -2.54
C LYS A 96 -6.25 0.16 -3.09
N THR A 97 -6.28 -1.15 -3.27
CA THR A 97 -7.42 -1.90 -3.82
C THR A 97 -8.52 -2.08 -2.79
N LEU A 98 -8.15 -2.53 -1.60
CA LEU A 98 -9.08 -2.91 -0.54
C LEU A 98 -9.15 -1.81 0.51
N ARG A 99 -10.10 -0.89 0.31
CA ARG A 99 -10.31 0.28 1.18
C ARG A 99 -11.21 -0.03 2.38
N GLN A 100 -10.95 -1.14 3.03
CA GLN A 100 -11.61 -1.60 4.25
C GLN A 100 -10.64 -2.46 5.09
N PRO A 101 -10.83 -2.58 6.40
CA PRO A 101 -9.98 -3.44 7.22
C PRO A 101 -10.07 -4.89 6.76
N ILE A 102 -8.91 -5.49 6.47
CA ILE A 102 -8.80 -6.90 6.06
C ILE A 102 -8.35 -7.70 7.26
N ARG A 103 -8.84 -8.93 7.38
CA ARG A 103 -8.41 -9.90 8.39
C ARG A 103 -8.01 -11.18 7.65
N ALA A 104 -6.89 -11.76 8.07
CA ALA A 104 -6.37 -13.04 7.59
C ALA A 104 -6.25 -13.99 8.78
#